data_AF-A0A9P5SI33-F1
#
_entry.id   AF-A0A9P5SI33-F1
#
_cell.length_a   1.000
_cell.length_b   1.000
_cell.length_c   1.000
_cell.angle_alpha   90.00
_cell.angle_beta   90.00
_cell.angle_gamma   90.00
#
_symmetry.space_group_name_H-M   'P 1'
#
loop_
_entity.id
_entity.type
_entity.pdbx_description
1 polymer ?
#
loop_
_entity_poly.entity_id
_entity_poly.type
_entity_poly.pdbx_seq_one_letter_code
_entity_poly.pdbx_strand_id
1 'polypeptide(L)'
;MSLDDDHYHYQDRISASREPEDLLLTHDEPGDLVKRLTQAWINERAAPEILKYENDCVNGLVAKCDDQQAVIDELDTGNDASILISILYQTELERIKFVLRSYLRTRISKIERHCQFILKDLSSRRKLSKAETSYAESYLKTTQDHYHSSFLSSLPLTLQVQDDVVFHRKLNMVSEPSLDEGVFCRINEDIGYFQLGEGDPIVMETGQIYIFRYGAIRALLQRGQISLI
;
A
#
# COMPACT_ATOMS: atom_id res chain seq x y z
N MET A 1 77.91 16.97 -7.95
CA MET A 1 77.39 16.36 -9.19
C MET A 1 76.08 15.70 -8.79
N SER A 2 74.88 16.10 -9.19
CA SER A 2 74.33 17.26 -9.89
C SER A 2 72.82 17.22 -9.57
N LEU A 3 72.18 18.38 -9.53
CA LEU A 3 70.73 18.54 -9.46
C LEU A 3 70.05 18.03 -10.75
N ASP A 4 68.73 17.82 -10.67
CA ASP A 4 67.67 17.80 -11.71
C ASP A 4 66.64 16.74 -11.28
N ASP A 5 65.54 17.04 -10.60
CA ASP A 5 64.36 17.85 -10.97
C ASP A 5 63.77 17.43 -12.33
N ASP A 6 62.73 16.60 -12.31
CA ASP A 6 61.81 16.42 -13.44
C ASP A 6 60.40 16.15 -12.93
N HIS A 7 59.68 17.26 -12.82
CA HIS A 7 58.24 17.36 -12.67
C HIS A 7 57.61 17.17 -14.06
N TYR A 8 56.81 16.11 -14.28
CA TYR A 8 55.92 16.02 -15.45
C TYR A 8 54.45 15.97 -15.04
N HIS A 9 53.72 17.02 -15.47
CA HIS A 9 52.27 17.18 -15.53
C HIS A 9 51.65 16.16 -16.53
N TYR A 10 50.57 15.45 -16.16
CA TYR A 10 49.13 15.78 -16.26
C TYR A 10 48.46 15.32 -17.58
N GLN A 11 47.38 14.54 -17.42
CA GLN A 11 46.27 14.26 -18.35
C GLN A 11 46.54 13.58 -19.71
N ASP A 12 46.08 12.33 -19.85
CA ASP A 12 44.98 11.97 -20.77
C ASP A 12 44.74 10.45 -20.79
N ARG A 13 43.68 10.01 -20.10
CA ARG A 13 42.92 8.79 -20.43
C ARG A 13 41.45 8.96 -20.02
N ILE A 14 40.80 9.98 -20.56
CA ILE A 14 39.35 9.94 -20.74
C ILE A 14 39.11 9.09 -21.99
N SER A 15 38.83 7.80 -21.80
CA SER A 15 38.10 6.92 -22.74
C SER A 15 38.09 5.51 -22.18
N ALA A 16 37.23 5.28 -21.19
CA ALA A 16 36.63 3.98 -20.98
C ALA A 16 35.15 4.27 -20.76
N SER A 17 34.39 4.11 -21.84
CA SER A 17 32.95 4.00 -21.85
C SER A 17 32.49 3.19 -20.65
N ARG A 18 31.96 3.88 -19.63
CA ARG A 18 31.18 3.27 -18.57
C ARG A 18 29.91 2.79 -19.25
N GLU A 19 29.90 1.52 -19.64
CA GLU A 19 28.68 0.84 -20.04
C GLU A 19 27.64 1.07 -18.94
N PRO A 20 26.38 1.33 -19.29
CA PRO A 20 25.34 1.55 -18.30
C PRO A 20 25.22 0.27 -17.49
N GLU A 21 25.61 0.33 -16.21
CA GLU A 21 25.40 -0.75 -15.26
C GLU A 21 23.93 -1.19 -15.37
N ASP A 22 23.79 -2.43 -15.82
CA ASP A 22 22.56 -3.12 -16.10
C ASP A 22 21.54 -2.95 -14.96
N LEU A 23 20.29 -2.75 -15.38
CA LEU A 23 19.04 -3.03 -14.66
C LEU A 23 19.23 -3.56 -13.23
N LEU A 24 18.98 -2.68 -12.26
CA LEU A 24 18.69 -3.02 -10.86
C LEU A 24 17.57 -4.07 -10.82
N LEU A 25 17.93 -5.34 -10.87
CA LEU A 25 17.17 -6.42 -10.25
C LEU A 25 17.28 -6.14 -8.75
N THR A 26 16.34 -5.36 -8.23
CA THR A 26 16.16 -5.13 -6.81
C THR A 26 15.87 -6.48 -6.15
N HIS A 27 16.92 -7.17 -5.69
CA HIS A 27 16.77 -8.15 -4.64
C HIS A 27 16.34 -7.37 -3.40
N ASP A 28 15.02 -7.15 -3.27
CA ASP A 28 14.47 -6.52 -2.08
C ASP A 28 14.81 -7.42 -0.89
N GLU A 29 15.70 -6.93 -0.03
CA GLU A 29 16.02 -7.56 1.25
C GLU A 29 14.72 -7.79 2.03
N PRO A 30 14.57 -8.92 2.75
CA PRO A 30 13.34 -9.25 3.47
C PRO A 30 12.88 -8.11 4.40
N GLY A 31 13.83 -7.42 5.03
CA GLY A 31 13.56 -6.27 5.89
C GLY A 31 12.91 -5.09 5.14
N ASP A 32 13.27 -4.86 3.89
CA ASP A 32 12.75 -3.73 3.11
C ASP A 32 11.33 -4.01 2.60
N LEU A 33 11.03 -5.27 2.25
CA LEU A 33 9.65 -5.70 1.97
C LEU A 33 8.75 -5.50 3.19
N VAL A 34 9.20 -5.86 4.40
CA VAL A 34 8.41 -5.67 5.62
C VAL A 34 8.17 -4.19 5.90
N LYS A 35 9.17 -3.33 5.75
CA LYS A 35 9.01 -1.87 5.92
C LYS A 35 8.02 -1.31 4.90
N ARG A 36 8.15 -1.69 3.63
CA ARG A 36 7.25 -1.26 2.56
C ARG A 36 5.81 -1.68 2.83
N LEU A 37 5.57 -2.94 3.20
CA LEU A 37 4.23 -3.42 3.53
C LEU A 37 3.67 -2.74 4.79
N THR A 38 4.51 -2.50 5.80
CA THR A 38 4.11 -1.77 7.00
C THR A 38 3.65 -0.36 6.66
N GLN A 39 4.38 0.35 5.81
CA GLN A 39 3.97 1.68 5.36
C GLN A 39 2.72 1.63 4.49
N ALA A 40 2.60 0.64 3.60
CA ALA A 40 1.39 0.43 2.80
C ALA A 40 0.17 0.16 3.69
N TRP A 41 0.34 -0.58 4.79
CA TRP A 41 -0.70 -0.82 5.78
C TRP A 41 -1.11 0.45 6.54
N ILE A 42 -0.15 1.25 6.98
CA ILE A 42 -0.44 2.54 7.64
C ILE A 42 -1.19 3.46 6.67
N ASN A 43 -0.71 3.56 5.43
CA ASN A 43 -1.35 4.32 4.37
C ASN A 43 -2.78 3.83 4.10
N GLU A 44 -2.97 2.52 4.01
CA GLU A 44 -4.29 1.94 3.81
C GLU A 44 -5.19 2.27 5.00
N ARG A 45 -4.73 2.17 6.25
CA ARG A 45 -5.57 2.47 7.41
C ARG A 45 -6.00 3.95 7.47
N ALA A 46 -5.12 4.87 7.08
CA ALA A 46 -5.37 6.30 7.15
C ALA A 46 -6.10 6.87 5.91
N ALA A 47 -6.09 6.18 4.77
CA ALA A 47 -6.77 6.65 3.57
C ALA A 47 -8.28 6.33 3.60
N PRO A 48 -9.16 7.24 3.16
CA PRO A 48 -10.61 6.99 3.08
C PRO A 48 -11.02 6.09 1.92
N GLU A 49 -10.22 6.02 0.85
CA GLU A 49 -10.46 5.14 -0.32
C GLU A 49 -9.56 3.90 -0.29
N ILE A 50 -9.87 2.92 -1.14
CA ILE A 50 -8.98 1.77 -1.37
C ILE A 50 -7.73 2.20 -2.15
N LEU A 51 -6.55 1.86 -1.63
CA LEU A 51 -5.26 2.12 -2.31
C LEU A 51 -4.88 0.96 -3.25
N LYS A 52 -3.81 1.14 -4.02
CA LYS A 52 -3.28 0.11 -4.92
C LYS A 52 -2.80 -1.10 -4.11
N TYR A 53 -3.22 -2.30 -4.52
CA TYR A 53 -2.73 -3.54 -3.93
C TYR A 53 -1.26 -3.78 -4.28
N GLU A 54 -0.44 -4.00 -3.27
CA GLU A 54 1.01 -4.27 -3.39
C GLU A 54 1.28 -5.75 -3.70
N ASN A 55 0.90 -6.22 -4.89
CA ASN A 55 1.02 -7.64 -5.30
C ASN A 55 2.43 -8.19 -5.07
N ASP A 56 3.44 -7.50 -5.57
CA ASP A 56 4.83 -7.99 -5.54
C ASP A 56 5.35 -8.10 -4.10
N CYS A 57 5.02 -7.11 -3.28
CA CYS A 57 5.43 -7.09 -1.87
C CYS A 57 4.74 -8.20 -1.06
N VAL A 58 3.43 -8.41 -1.27
CA VAL A 58 2.68 -9.46 -0.57
C VAL A 58 3.16 -10.84 -1.01
N ASN A 59 3.28 -11.09 -2.32
CA ASN A 59 3.74 -12.37 -2.83
C ASN A 59 5.17 -12.69 -2.38
N GLY A 60 6.06 -11.70 -2.41
CA GLY A 60 7.44 -11.84 -1.95
C GLY A 60 7.53 -12.16 -0.45
N LEU A 61 6.71 -11.50 0.38
CA LEU A 61 6.67 -11.78 1.82
C LEU A 61 6.04 -13.13 2.15
N VAL A 62 4.99 -13.55 1.44
CA VAL A 62 4.38 -14.88 1.61
C VAL A 62 5.41 -15.96 1.28
N ALA A 63 6.08 -15.88 0.13
CA ALA A 63 7.11 -16.84 -0.25
C ALA A 63 8.24 -16.92 0.79
N LYS A 64 8.75 -15.76 1.26
CA LYS A 64 9.77 -15.70 2.30
C LYS A 64 9.29 -16.27 3.65
N CYS A 65 8.01 -16.12 3.98
CA CYS A 65 7.44 -16.73 5.18
C CYS A 65 7.39 -18.25 5.07
N ASP A 66 7.06 -18.78 3.90
CA ASP A 66 7.06 -20.22 3.64
C ASP A 66 8.47 -20.80 3.71
N ASP A 67 9.45 -20.13 3.10
CA ASP A 67 10.88 -20.50 3.18
C ASP A 67 11.38 -20.49 4.64
N GLN A 68 11.08 -19.42 5.38
CA GLN A 68 11.49 -19.30 6.79
C GLN A 68 10.81 -20.34 7.68
N GLN A 69 9.55 -20.71 7.38
CA GLN A 69 8.85 -21.77 8.09
C GLN A 69 9.55 -23.13 7.88
N ALA A 70 9.96 -23.45 6.65
CA ALA A 70 10.70 -24.68 6.36
C ALA A 70 12.03 -24.75 7.14
N VAL A 71 12.77 -23.63 7.21
CA VAL A 71 14.00 -23.54 8.00
C VAL A 71 13.73 -23.77 9.49
N ILE A 72 12.65 -23.20 10.04
CA ILE A 72 12.27 -23.41 11.44
C ILE A 72 11.97 -24.88 11.71
N ASP A 73 11.29 -25.55 10.79
CA ASP A 73 10.90 -26.96 10.91
C ASP A 73 12.11 -27.91 10.85
N GLU A 74 13.19 -27.52 10.18
CA GLU A 74 14.45 -28.27 10.09
C GLU A 74 15.39 -28.06 11.29
N LEU A 75 15.19 -27.01 12.10
CA LEU A 75 16.07 -26.70 13.23
C LEU A 75 15.93 -27.73 14.36
N ASP A 76 17.03 -28.44 14.65
CA ASP A 76 17.12 -29.36 15.78
C ASP A 76 17.07 -28.59 17.11
N THR A 77 16.18 -29.01 18.02
CA THR A 77 15.96 -28.42 19.35
C THR A 77 16.79 -29.08 20.45
N GLY A 78 17.77 -29.91 20.09
CA GLY A 78 18.64 -30.62 21.04
C GLY A 78 19.66 -29.75 21.81
N ASN A 79 19.87 -28.47 21.46
CA ASN A 79 20.81 -27.56 22.11
C ASN A 79 20.10 -26.28 22.60
N ASP A 80 20.43 -25.80 23.80
CA ASP A 80 19.86 -24.56 24.36
C ASP A 80 20.02 -23.36 23.41
N ALA A 81 21.16 -23.27 22.71
CA ALA A 81 21.39 -22.21 21.73
C ALA A 81 20.48 -22.33 20.49
N SER A 82 20.18 -23.54 20.02
CA SER A 82 19.30 -23.74 18.86
C SER A 82 17.83 -23.50 19.22
N ILE A 83 17.43 -23.79 20.46
CA ILE A 83 16.11 -23.42 20.99
C ILE A 83 15.93 -21.89 20.96
N LEU A 84 16.91 -21.12 21.44
CA LEU A 84 16.83 -19.65 21.43
C LEU A 84 16.73 -19.09 20.00
N ILE A 85 17.51 -19.64 19.06
CA ILE A 85 17.46 -19.24 17.65
C ILE A 85 16.10 -19.57 17.03
N SER A 86 15.55 -20.76 17.32
CA SER A 86 14.23 -21.17 16.82
C SER A 86 13.13 -20.25 17.34
N ILE A 87 13.15 -19.89 18.64
CA ILE A 87 12.20 -18.93 19.24
C ILE A 87 12.28 -17.56 18.55
N LEU A 88 13.50 -17.09 18.26
CA LEU A 88 13.71 -15.81 17.57
C LEU A 88 13.10 -15.84 16.17
N TYR A 89 13.40 -16.87 15.38
CA TYR A 89 12.85 -17.00 14.03
C TYR A 89 11.32 -17.14 14.03
N GLN A 90 10.75 -17.92 14.95
CA GLN A 90 9.30 -18.04 15.10
C GLN A 90 8.65 -16.70 15.46
N THR A 91 9.26 -15.96 16.37
CA THR A 91 8.75 -14.65 16.81
C THR A 91 8.77 -13.64 15.64
N GLU A 92 9.87 -13.57 14.90
CA GLU A 92 9.96 -12.69 13.72
C GLU A 92 8.96 -13.11 12.63
N LEU A 93 8.81 -14.41 12.38
CA LEU A 93 7.84 -14.92 11.42
C LEU A 93 6.40 -14.51 11.78
N GLU A 94 6.02 -14.61 13.06
CA GLU A 94 4.70 -14.16 13.50
C GLU A 94 4.51 -12.64 13.41
N ARG A 95 5.57 -11.84 13.63
CA ARG A 95 5.51 -10.39 13.39
C ARG A 95 5.24 -10.07 11.92
N ILE A 96 5.89 -10.77 10.99
CA ILE A 96 5.66 -10.58 9.55
C ILE A 96 4.24 -11.00 9.16
N LYS A 97 3.80 -12.19 9.61
CA LYS A 97 2.42 -12.66 9.38
C LYS A 97 1.38 -11.70 9.97
N PHE A 98 1.67 -11.08 11.12
CA PHE A 98 0.79 -10.07 11.71
C PHE A 98 0.62 -8.84 10.79
N VAL A 99 1.70 -8.32 10.21
CA VAL A 99 1.64 -7.18 9.27
C VAL A 99 0.84 -7.56 8.02
N LEU A 100 1.11 -8.73 7.42
CA LEU A 100 0.36 -9.26 6.27
C LEU A 100 -1.14 -9.34 6.56
N ARG A 101 -1.52 -9.98 7.67
CA ARG A 101 -2.93 -10.12 8.07
C ARG A 101 -3.58 -8.77 8.35
N SER A 102 -2.85 -7.84 8.96
CA SER A 102 -3.38 -6.51 9.29
C SER A 102 -3.62 -5.67 8.03
N TYR A 103 -2.70 -5.73 7.06
CA TYR A 103 -2.89 -5.11 5.74
C TYR A 103 -4.14 -5.66 5.04
N LEU A 104 -4.22 -6.99 4.89
CA LEU A 104 -5.32 -7.64 4.18
C LEU A 104 -6.68 -7.42 4.86
N ARG A 105 -6.76 -7.51 6.19
CA ARG A 105 -8.00 -7.23 6.94
C ARG A 105 -8.46 -5.79 6.79
N THR A 106 -7.53 -4.83 6.85
CA THR A 106 -7.84 -3.41 6.63
C THR A 106 -8.47 -3.19 5.26
N ARG A 107 -7.91 -3.83 4.23
CA ARG A 107 -8.43 -3.76 2.86
C ARG A 107 -9.80 -4.43 2.71
N ILE A 108 -9.99 -5.62 3.26
CA ILE A 108 -11.28 -6.32 3.23
C ILE A 108 -12.37 -5.45 3.87
N SER A 109 -12.11 -4.85 5.04
CA SER A 109 -13.08 -3.97 5.70
C SER A 109 -13.49 -2.78 4.83
N LYS A 110 -12.55 -2.17 4.09
CA LYS A 110 -12.86 -1.11 3.12
C LYS A 110 -13.64 -1.61 1.92
N ILE A 111 -13.30 -2.80 1.42
CA ILE A 111 -13.99 -3.45 0.31
C ILE A 111 -15.45 -3.71 0.70
N GLU A 112 -15.71 -4.27 1.89
CA GLU A 112 -17.08 -4.49 2.39
C GLU A 112 -17.85 -3.17 2.50
N ARG A 113 -17.23 -2.12 3.05
CA ARG A 113 -17.86 -0.80 3.22
C ARG A 113 -18.22 -0.11 1.90
N HIS A 114 -17.38 -0.24 0.88
CA HIS A 114 -17.51 0.48 -0.39
C HIS A 114 -17.72 -0.47 -1.58
N CYS A 115 -18.26 -1.68 -1.34
CA CYS A 115 -18.25 -2.77 -2.33
C CYS A 115 -18.91 -2.40 -3.66
N GLN A 116 -20.14 -1.85 -3.60
CA GLN A 116 -20.88 -1.41 -4.78
C GLN A 116 -20.13 -0.34 -5.57
N PHE A 117 -19.53 0.64 -4.88
CA PHE A 117 -18.74 1.70 -5.51
C PHE A 117 -17.50 1.12 -6.20
N ILE A 118 -16.74 0.28 -5.49
CA ILE A 118 -15.49 -0.31 -5.99
C ILE A 118 -15.73 -1.22 -7.20
N LEU A 119 -16.82 -2.00 -7.22
CA LEU A 119 -17.13 -2.90 -8.34
C LEU A 119 -17.64 -2.15 -9.58
N LYS A 120 -18.33 -1.01 -9.41
CA LYS A 120 -18.80 -0.14 -10.49
C LYS A 120 -17.67 0.71 -11.08
N ASP A 121 -16.81 1.27 -10.24
CA ASP A 121 -15.69 2.10 -10.68
C ASP A 121 -14.49 1.25 -11.13
N LEU A 122 -14.21 1.29 -12.44
CA LEU A 122 -13.07 0.58 -13.04
C LEU A 122 -11.72 1.01 -12.44
N SER A 123 -11.59 2.27 -12.01
CA SER A 123 -10.33 2.77 -11.46
C SER A 123 -10.01 2.13 -10.11
N SER A 124 -11.02 2.02 -9.24
CA SER A 124 -10.94 1.36 -7.93
C SER A 124 -10.82 -0.15 -8.08
N ARG A 125 -11.57 -0.75 -9.01
CA ARG A 125 -11.50 -2.19 -9.28
C ARG A 125 -10.10 -2.66 -9.68
N ARG A 126 -9.37 -1.85 -10.47
CA ARG A 126 -7.98 -2.14 -10.87
C ARG A 126 -6.98 -2.13 -9.71
N LYS A 127 -7.35 -1.53 -8.57
CA LYS A 127 -6.50 -1.49 -7.37
C LYS A 127 -6.62 -2.74 -6.50
N LEU A 128 -7.56 -3.64 -6.81
CA LEU A 128 -7.77 -4.88 -6.05
C LEU A 128 -6.86 -6.01 -6.54
N SER A 129 -6.60 -6.96 -5.64
CA SER A 129 -6.06 -8.26 -6.05
C SER A 129 -7.14 -9.13 -6.72
N LYS A 130 -6.72 -10.21 -7.40
CA LYS A 130 -7.66 -11.17 -8.01
C LYS A 130 -8.56 -11.83 -6.95
N ALA A 131 -7.98 -12.20 -5.82
CA ALA A 131 -8.71 -12.80 -4.70
C ALA A 131 -9.68 -11.79 -4.07
N GLU A 132 -9.26 -10.53 -3.89
CA GLU A 132 -10.12 -9.45 -3.40
C GLU A 132 -11.30 -9.18 -4.33
N THR A 133 -11.08 -9.22 -5.65
CA THR A 133 -12.14 -9.04 -6.64
C THR A 133 -13.18 -10.16 -6.56
N SER A 134 -12.73 -11.42 -6.52
CA SER A 134 -13.63 -12.58 -6.39
C SER A 134 -14.42 -12.56 -5.07
N TYR A 135 -13.76 -12.15 -3.99
CA TYR A 135 -14.40 -11.95 -2.69
C TYR A 135 -15.47 -10.85 -2.76
N ALA A 136 -15.16 -9.68 -3.32
CA ALA A 136 -16.09 -8.56 -3.45
C ALA A 136 -17.34 -8.93 -4.26
N GLU A 137 -17.17 -9.62 -5.40
CA GLU A 137 -18.29 -10.09 -6.24
C GLU A 137 -19.18 -11.07 -5.49
N SER A 138 -18.58 -12.03 -4.78
CA SER A 138 -19.32 -13.02 -3.98
C SER A 138 -20.05 -12.34 -2.82
N TYR A 139 -19.39 -11.42 -2.13
CA TYR A 139 -19.96 -10.65 -1.03
C TYR A 139 -21.15 -9.81 -1.46
N LEU A 140 -21.03 -9.09 -2.59
CA LEU A 140 -22.13 -8.28 -3.12
C LEU A 140 -23.33 -9.16 -3.48
N LYS A 141 -23.09 -10.27 -4.19
CA LYS A 141 -24.14 -11.21 -4.57
C LYS A 141 -24.86 -11.78 -3.35
N THR A 142 -24.13 -12.32 -2.38
CA THR A 142 -24.72 -12.90 -1.15
C THR A 142 -25.51 -11.84 -0.37
N THR A 143 -25.02 -10.61 -0.30
CA THR A 143 -25.72 -9.51 0.38
C THR A 143 -27.02 -9.16 -0.34
N GLN A 144 -26.99 -9.06 -1.67
CA GLN A 144 -28.17 -8.79 -2.49
C GLN A 144 -29.21 -9.90 -2.37
N ASP A 145 -28.79 -11.17 -2.47
CA ASP A 145 -29.66 -12.34 -2.32
C ASP A 145 -30.30 -12.37 -0.92
N HIS A 146 -29.53 -12.05 0.12
CA HIS A 146 -30.02 -11.95 1.49
C HIS A 146 -31.07 -10.85 1.66
N TYR A 147 -30.82 -9.63 1.14
CA TYR A 147 -31.78 -8.54 1.21
C TYR A 147 -33.05 -8.84 0.40
N HIS A 148 -32.90 -9.46 -0.77
CA HIS A 148 -34.02 -9.85 -1.61
C HIS A 148 -34.93 -10.90 -0.95
N SER A 149 -34.33 -11.95 -0.39
CA SER A 149 -35.07 -12.99 0.34
C SER A 149 -35.67 -12.49 1.65
N SER A 150 -35.02 -11.54 2.32
CA SER A 150 -35.47 -11.08 3.64
C SER A 150 -36.59 -10.04 3.57
N PHE A 151 -36.50 -9.05 2.66
CA PHE A 151 -37.48 -7.96 2.63
C PHE A 151 -37.76 -7.36 1.24
N LEU A 152 -36.80 -7.30 0.31
CA LEU A 152 -37.05 -6.57 -0.95
C LEU A 152 -38.08 -7.25 -1.84
N SER A 153 -38.18 -8.58 -1.82
CA SER A 153 -39.22 -9.31 -2.58
C SER A 153 -40.65 -8.91 -2.21
N SER A 154 -40.87 -8.34 -1.02
CA SER A 154 -42.17 -7.84 -0.56
C SER A 154 -42.45 -6.38 -0.97
N LEU A 155 -41.43 -5.65 -1.42
CA LEU A 155 -41.55 -4.25 -1.81
C LEU A 155 -41.99 -4.09 -3.27
N PRO A 156 -42.63 -2.96 -3.64
CA PRO A 156 -42.88 -2.60 -5.04
C PRO A 156 -41.59 -2.58 -5.87
N LEU A 157 -41.66 -2.99 -7.14
CA LEU A 157 -40.49 -3.12 -8.03
C LEU A 157 -39.61 -1.85 -8.08
N THR A 158 -40.20 -0.67 -7.96
CA THR A 158 -39.47 0.61 -7.96
C THR A 158 -38.55 0.80 -6.75
N LEU A 159 -38.76 0.07 -5.66
CA LEU A 159 -37.97 0.14 -4.42
C LEU A 159 -37.07 -1.09 -4.23
N GLN A 160 -37.06 -2.04 -5.17
CA GLN A 160 -36.22 -3.22 -5.11
C GLN A 160 -34.78 -2.96 -5.59
N VAL A 161 -34.57 -1.87 -6.35
CA VAL A 161 -33.28 -1.50 -6.89
C VAL A 161 -32.43 -0.85 -5.79
N GLN A 162 -31.25 -1.41 -5.52
CA GLN A 162 -30.32 -0.95 -4.47
C GLN A 162 -29.28 0.06 -4.95
N ASP A 163 -29.31 0.37 -6.25
CA ASP A 163 -28.34 1.21 -6.94
C ASP A 163 -28.88 2.61 -7.25
N ASP A 164 -30.11 2.90 -6.83
CA ASP A 164 -30.85 4.06 -7.33
C ASP A 164 -30.47 5.34 -6.60
N VAL A 165 -30.11 6.37 -7.37
CA VAL A 165 -30.01 7.74 -6.87
C VAL A 165 -31.41 8.33 -6.87
N VAL A 166 -32.10 8.30 -5.74
CA VAL A 166 -33.45 8.87 -5.63
C VAL A 166 -33.33 10.38 -5.84
N PHE A 167 -33.54 10.81 -7.08
CA PHE A 167 -33.30 12.17 -7.61
C PHE A 167 -33.98 13.28 -6.79
N HIS A 168 -35.02 12.92 -6.04
CA HIS A 168 -35.86 13.86 -5.28
C HIS A 168 -35.39 14.09 -3.84
N ARG A 169 -34.46 13.27 -3.32
CA ARG A 169 -33.95 13.39 -1.93
C ARG A 169 -32.43 13.49 -1.81
N LYS A 170 -31.67 13.48 -2.91
CA LYS A 170 -30.18 13.43 -2.88
C LYS A 170 -29.64 12.28 -2.00
N LEU A 171 -30.40 11.19 -1.85
CA LEU A 171 -29.96 10.01 -1.12
C LEU A 171 -29.24 9.11 -2.12
N ASN A 172 -27.91 9.02 -1.99
CA ASN A 172 -27.11 8.01 -2.67
C ASN A 172 -27.03 6.79 -1.75
N MET A 173 -27.60 5.67 -2.18
CA MET A 173 -27.54 4.40 -1.43
C MET A 173 -26.17 3.71 -1.56
N VAL A 174 -25.35 4.15 -2.53
CA VAL A 174 -23.99 3.68 -2.72
C VAL A 174 -23.07 4.42 -1.75
N SER A 175 -22.40 3.66 -0.89
CA SER A 175 -21.40 4.22 0.04
C SER A 175 -20.12 4.57 -0.71
N GLU A 176 -19.87 5.86 -0.91
CA GLU A 176 -18.66 6.38 -1.56
C GLU A 176 -17.61 6.81 -0.52
N PRO A 177 -16.31 6.67 -0.83
CA PRO A 177 -15.25 7.16 0.04
C PRO A 177 -15.22 8.71 0.01
N SER A 178 -15.18 9.34 1.19
CA SER A 178 -15.12 10.80 1.30
C SER A 178 -13.69 11.29 1.07
N LEU A 179 -13.46 12.08 0.03
CA LEU A 179 -12.14 12.68 -0.25
C LEU A 179 -11.86 13.93 0.58
N ASP A 180 -12.85 14.45 1.31
CA ASP A 180 -12.71 15.66 2.13
C ASP A 180 -12.24 15.37 3.56
N GLU A 181 -11.97 14.09 3.88
CA GLU A 181 -11.49 13.69 5.19
C GLU A 181 -10.07 14.24 5.45
N GLY A 182 -9.87 14.77 6.66
CA GLY A 182 -8.57 15.30 7.10
C GLY A 182 -7.65 14.14 7.48
N VAL A 183 -6.49 14.06 6.83
CA VAL A 183 -5.49 13.02 7.06
C VAL A 183 -4.16 13.65 7.42
N PHE A 184 -3.43 13.00 8.33
CA PHE A 184 -2.07 13.40 8.66
C PHE A 184 -1.10 12.73 7.68
N CYS A 185 -0.18 13.51 7.15
CA CYS A 185 0.89 12.99 6.29
C CYS A 185 2.25 13.55 6.69
N ARG A 186 3.27 12.71 6.52
CA ARG A 186 4.68 13.07 6.59
C ARG A 186 5.22 13.22 5.16
N ILE A 187 6.00 14.26 4.95
CA ILE A 187 6.69 14.51 3.68
C ILE A 187 7.96 13.65 3.62
N ASN A 188 8.12 12.87 2.56
CA ASN A 188 9.28 11.97 2.40
C ASN A 188 10.43 12.60 1.60
N GLU A 189 10.11 13.54 0.71
CA GLU A 189 11.04 14.23 -0.19
C GLU A 189 10.68 15.72 -0.29
N ASP A 190 11.63 16.58 -0.62
CA ASP A 190 11.37 18.02 -0.75
C ASP A 190 10.49 18.30 -1.98
N ILE A 191 9.23 18.66 -1.74
CA ILE A 191 8.25 18.95 -2.80
C ILE A 191 8.31 20.45 -3.19
N GLY A 192 8.84 21.30 -2.31
CA GLY A 192 8.90 22.74 -2.52
C GLY A 192 7.55 23.41 -2.26
N TYR A 193 7.16 24.37 -3.10
CA TYR A 193 5.91 25.10 -2.94
C TYR A 193 4.71 24.26 -3.38
N PHE A 194 3.87 23.88 -2.42
CA PHE A 194 2.61 23.19 -2.67
C PHE A 194 1.43 24.15 -2.52
N GLN A 195 0.67 24.31 -3.60
CA GLN A 195 -0.50 25.17 -3.67
C GLN A 195 -1.76 24.39 -3.26
N LEU A 196 -2.36 24.73 -2.11
CA LEU A 196 -3.62 24.14 -1.66
C LEU A 196 -4.80 25.02 -2.09
N GLY A 197 -5.39 24.73 -3.25
CA GLY A 197 -6.52 25.49 -3.78
C GLY A 197 -6.18 26.97 -3.99
N GLU A 198 -7.05 27.86 -3.52
CA GLU A 198 -6.93 29.33 -3.67
C GLU A 198 -6.15 30.01 -2.52
N GLY A 199 -5.52 29.24 -1.62
CA GLY A 199 -4.78 29.78 -0.45
C GLY A 199 -3.34 30.22 -0.77
N ASP A 200 -2.55 30.53 0.27
CA ASP A 200 -1.12 30.78 0.10
C ASP A 200 -0.35 29.45 -0.10
N PRO A 201 0.70 29.43 -0.95
CA PRO A 201 1.53 28.24 -1.13
C PRO A 201 2.29 27.91 0.15
N ILE A 202 2.30 26.62 0.51
CA ILE A 202 3.02 26.11 1.67
C ILE A 202 4.30 25.44 1.17
N VAL A 203 5.44 25.78 1.77
CA VAL A 203 6.70 25.06 1.49
C VAL A 203 6.67 23.74 2.25
N MET A 204 6.75 22.63 1.51
CA MET A 204 6.81 21.28 2.06
C MET A 204 8.25 20.79 2.10
N GLU A 205 8.80 20.71 3.31
CA GLU A 205 10.14 20.19 3.57
C GLU A 205 10.09 18.73 4.06
N THR A 206 11.13 17.97 3.73
CA THR A 206 11.29 16.57 4.12
C THR A 206 11.20 16.40 5.64
N GLY A 207 10.44 15.39 6.08
CA GLY A 207 10.27 15.02 7.49
C GLY A 207 9.19 15.80 8.24
N GLN A 208 8.67 16.89 7.68
CA GLN A 208 7.59 17.65 8.31
C GLN A 208 6.25 16.92 8.22
N ILE A 209 5.38 17.17 9.20
CA ILE A 209 4.05 16.55 9.31
C ILE A 209 3.00 17.64 9.13
N TYR A 210 2.04 17.36 8.26
CA TYR A 210 0.93 18.25 7.97
C TYR A 210 -0.41 17.52 8.06
N ILE A 211 -1.49 18.30 8.19
CA ILE A 211 -2.85 17.82 8.03
C ILE A 211 -3.44 18.44 6.75
N PHE A 212 -3.94 17.59 5.86
CA PHE A 212 -4.59 18.02 4.63
C PHE A 212 -5.88 17.24 4.40
N ARG A 213 -6.76 17.80 3.58
CA ARG A 213 -7.85 17.03 2.97
C ARG A 213 -7.24 15.98 2.05
N TYR A 214 -7.66 14.72 2.20
CA TYR A 214 -7.10 13.61 1.44
C TYR A 214 -7.09 13.85 -0.08
N GLY A 215 -8.17 14.44 -0.61
CA GLY A 215 -8.29 14.74 -2.03
C GLY A 215 -7.15 15.59 -2.60
N ALA A 216 -6.59 16.52 -1.82
CA ALA A 216 -5.49 17.39 -2.27
C ALA A 216 -4.15 16.63 -2.37
N ILE A 217 -3.91 15.69 -1.46
CA ILE A 217 -2.63 14.98 -1.35
C ILE A 217 -2.65 13.59 -2.01
N ARG A 218 -3.80 13.15 -2.52
CA ARG A 218 -4.01 11.85 -3.16
C ARG A 218 -2.97 11.55 -4.25
N ALA A 219 -2.66 12.54 -5.09
CA ALA A 219 -1.68 12.39 -6.17
C ALA A 219 -0.23 12.25 -5.63
N LEU A 220 0.11 12.99 -4.58
CA LEU A 220 1.42 12.90 -3.92
C LEU A 220 1.60 11.53 -3.26
N LEU A 221 0.54 11.00 -2.63
CA LEU A 221 0.55 9.68 -2.01
C LEU A 221 0.76 8.57 -3.06
N GLN A 222 0.10 8.67 -4.23
CA GLN A 222 0.27 7.72 -5.32
C GLN A 222 1.69 7.72 -5.92
N ARG A 223 2.41 8.85 -5.82
CA ARG A 223 3.80 8.98 -6.26
C ARG A 223 4.81 8.54 -5.20
N GLY A 224 4.39 8.27 -3.96
CA GLY A 224 5.28 7.90 -2.85
C GLY A 224 6.02 9.06 -2.20
N GLN A 225 5.75 10.31 -2.61
CA GLN A 225 6.41 11.52 -2.09
C GLN A 225 5.99 11.86 -0.66
N ILE A 226 4.89 11.28 -0.20
CA ILE A 226 4.38 11.42 1.17
C ILE A 226 3.97 10.07 1.72
N SER A 227 3.88 9.98 3.04
CA SER A 227 3.38 8.82 3.76
C SER A 227 2.36 9.24 4.79
N LEU A 228 1.25 8.51 4.88
CA LEU A 228 0.27 8.77 5.93
C LEU A 228 0.77 8.20 7.26
N ILE A 229 0.24 8.73 8.36
CA ILE A 229 0.59 8.32 9.73
C ILE A 229 -0.66 7.94 10.53
#